data_AF-A0A7R9G8V7-F1
#
_entry.id   AF-A0A7R9G8V7-F1
#
_cell.length_a   1.000
_cell.length_b   1.000
_cell.length_c   1.000
_cell.angle_alpha   90.00
_cell.angle_beta   90.00
_cell.angle_gamma   90.00
#
_symmetry.space_group_name_H-M   'P 1'
#
loop_
_entity.id
_entity.type
_entity.pdbx_description
1 polymer ?
#
loop_
_entity_poly.entity_id
_entity_poly.type
_entity_poly.pdbx_seq_one_letter_code
_entity_poly.pdbx_strand_id
1 'polypeptide(L)' 'DYLKDKYDGATEVRVNRRGRLQIRDPRFNRPTANDLIYIDESPNYCMRNLSVGSLVR' A
#
# COMPACT_ATOMS: atom_id res chain seq x y z
N ASP A 1 -13.18 -8.06 -10.13
CA ASP A 1 -13.53 -6.67 -9.77
C ASP A 1 -13.44 -6.41 -8.27
N TYR A 2 -14.05 -7.22 -7.40
CA TYR A 2 -13.98 -7.04 -5.92
C TYR A 2 -12.58 -6.68 -5.36
N LEU A 3 -11.55 -7.48 -5.67
CA LEU A 3 -10.20 -7.22 -5.16
C LEU A 3 -9.52 -6.01 -5.84
N LYS A 4 -9.91 -5.68 -7.08
CA LYS A 4 -9.43 -4.48 -7.78
C LYS A 4 -9.98 -3.22 -7.10
N ASP A 5 -11.25 -3.24 -6.71
CA ASP A 5 -11.86 -2.13 -5.96
C ASP A 5 -11.20 -1.95 -4.60
N LYS A 6 -10.87 -3.06 -3.91
CA LYS A 6 -10.09 -3.01 -2.66
C LYS A 6 -8.67 -2.51 -2.86
N TYR A 7 -8.05 -2.81 -4.00
CA TYR A 7 -6.72 -2.31 -4.35
C TYR A 7 -6.75 -0.80 -4.59
N ASP A 8 -7.73 -0.31 -5.33
CA ASP A 8 -7.89 1.12 -5.62
C ASP A 8 -8.21 1.95 -4.36
N GLY A 9 -8.87 1.33 -3.38
CA GLY A 9 -9.18 1.92 -2.07
C GLY A 9 -8.24 1.52 -0.93
N ALA A 10 -7.07 0.93 -1.24
CA ALA A 10 -6.16 0.42 -0.21
C ALA A 10 -5.69 1.54 0.74
N THR A 11 -5.61 1.23 2.04
CA THR A 11 -5.24 2.22 3.07
C THR A 11 -3.76 2.14 3.42
N GLU A 12 -3.09 3.29 3.48
CA GLU A 12 -1.72 3.40 3.92
C GLU A 12 -1.57 3.27 5.44
N VAL A 13 -0.70 2.36 5.88
CA VAL A 13 -0.39 2.12 7.28
C VAL A 13 1.12 2.19 7.53
N ARG A 14 1.50 2.39 8.79
CA ARG A 14 2.88 2.34 9.26
C ARG A 14 3.01 1.38 10.42
N VAL A 15 4.19 0.78 10.56
CA VAL A 15 4.54 -0.04 11.72
C VAL A 15 5.05 0.88 12.83
N ASN A 16 4.45 0.82 14.02
CA ASN A 16 4.93 1.57 15.17
C ASN A 16 6.14 0.87 15.84
N ARG A 17 6.77 1.54 16.83
CA ARG A 17 7.92 0.98 17.57
C ARG A 17 7.65 -0.37 18.27
N ARG A 18 6.39 -0.75 18.44
CA ARG A 18 5.95 -2.04 19.03
C ARG A 18 5.56 -3.07 17.97
N GLY A 19 5.83 -2.82 16.69
CA GLY A 19 5.49 -3.75 15.61
C GLY A 19 4.01 -3.75 15.20
N ARG A 20 3.18 -2.83 15.70
CA ARG A 20 1.75 -2.78 15.36
C ARG A 20 1.50 -1.83 14.20
N LEU A 21 0.58 -2.21 13.33
CA LEU A 21 0.08 -1.36 12.24
C LEU A 21 -0.78 -0.22 12.80
N GLN A 22 -0.52 0.98 12.31
CA GLN A 22 -1.29 2.20 12.59
C GLN A 22 -1.53 2.93 11.28
N ILE A 23 -2.71 3.54 11.15
CA ILE A 23 -3.04 4.37 9.99
C ILE A 23 -2.06 5.55 9.92
N ARG A 24 -1.56 5.84 8.71
CA ARG A 24 -0.60 6.92 8.53
C ARG A 24 -1.25 8.31 8.60
N ASP A 25 -2.39 8.48 7.94
CA ASP A 25 -3.19 9.72 7.99
C ASP A 25 -4.53 9.49 8.73
N PRO A 26 -4.72 10.07 9.93
CA PRO A 26 -5.92 9.86 10.76
C PRO A 26 -7.24 10.31 10.15
N ARG A 27 -7.22 11.08 9.05
CA ARG A 27 -8.43 11.51 8.35
C ARG A 27 -9.10 10.38 7.58
N PHE A 28 -8.37 9.30 7.30
CA PHE A 28 -8.92 8.12 6.64
C PHE A 28 -9.63 7.19 7.64
N ASN A 29 -10.62 6.48 7.12
CA ASN A 29 -11.36 5.49 7.88
C ASN A 29 -10.46 4.31 8.27
N ARG A 30 -10.80 3.67 9.39
CA ARG A 30 -10.09 2.45 9.81
C ARG A 30 -10.41 1.31 8.85
N PRO A 31 -9.41 0.65 8.25
CA PRO A 31 -9.66 -0.49 7.37
C PRO A 31 -10.25 -1.66 8.18
N THR A 32 -11.13 -2.41 7.53
CA THR A 32 -11.73 -3.65 8.02
C THR A 32 -10.84 -4.85 7.71
N ALA A 33 -11.20 -6.04 8.20
CA ALA A 33 -10.49 -7.28 7.90
C ALA A 33 -10.52 -7.67 6.40
N ASN A 34 -11.43 -7.08 5.61
CA ASN A 34 -11.60 -7.36 4.18
C ASN A 34 -10.99 -6.28 3.28
N ASP A 35 -10.33 -5.28 3.86
CA ASP A 35 -9.68 -4.21 3.10
C ASP A 35 -8.19 -4.52 2.87
N LEU A 36 -7.67 -4.06 1.74
CA LEU A 36 -6.23 -4.11 1.47
C LEU A 36 -5.54 -2.92 2.14
N ILE A 37 -4.33 -3.16 2.64
CA ILE A 37 -3.48 -2.16 3.26
C ILE A 37 -2.09 -2.24 2.65
N TYR A 38 -1.37 -1.12 2.64
CA TYR A 38 0.01 -1.05 2.18
C TYR A 38 0.87 -0.24 3.15
N ILE A 39 2.17 -0.52 3.16
CA ILE A 39 3.16 0.16 4.04
C ILE A 39 4.02 1.11 3.23
N ASP A 40 4.50 0.64 2.07
CA ASP A 40 5.41 1.37 1.21
C ASP A 40 4.72 1.71 -0.12
N GLU A 41 5.04 2.90 -0.63
CA GLU A 41 4.56 3.38 -1.92
C GLU A 41 5.07 2.52 -3.08
N SER A 42 4.24 2.41 -4.12
CA SER A 42 4.63 1.69 -5.32
C SER A 42 5.80 2.41 -6.03
N PRO A 43 6.80 1.69 -6.53
CA PRO A 43 7.87 2.29 -7.30
C PRO A 43 7.37 2.81 -8.66
N ASN A 44 8.19 3.62 -9.32
CA ASN A 44 7.93 4.03 -10.69
C ASN A 44 8.20 2.86 -11.66
N TYR A 45 7.13 2.21 -12.11
CA TYR A 45 7.19 1.10 -13.05
C TYR A 45 7.44 1.51 -14.51
N CYS A 46 7.42 2.81 -14.83
CA CYS A 46 7.69 3.32 -16.18
C CYS A 46 9.18 3.46 -16.48
N MET A 47 10.03 3.57 -15.44
CA MET A 47 11.48 3.68 -15.62
C MET A 47 12.15 2.36 -15.30
N ARG A 48 13.06 1.92 -16.18
CA ARG A 48 13.78 0.66 -15.98
C ARG A 48 14.68 0.80 -14.77
N ASN A 49 14.39 0.01 -13.74
CA ASN A 49 15.12 -0.02 -12.50
C ASN A 49 15.12 -1.46 -11.96
N LEU A 50 16.24 -2.16 -12.17
CA LEU A 50 16.40 -3.56 -11.78
C LEU A 50 16.40 -3.73 -10.25
N SER A 51 16.81 -2.72 -9.48
CA SER A 51 16.86 -2.80 -8.02
C SER A 51 15.47 -2.89 -7.38
N VAL A 52 14.44 -2.37 -8.07
CA VAL A 52 13.03 -2.44 -7.63
C VAL A 52 12.18 -3.36 -8.53
N GLY A 53 12.82 -4.10 -9.45
CA GLY A 53 12.12 -5.01 -10.36
C GLY A 53 11.31 -4.33 -11.48
N SER A 54 11.52 -3.04 -11.73
CA SER A 54 10.88 -2.34 -12.86
C SER A 54 11.63 -2.64 -14.15
N LEU A 55 11.05 -3.44 -15.04
CA LEU A 55 11.75 -3.96 -16.23
C LEU A 55 11.57 -3.09 -17.48
N VAL A 56 10.46 -2.33 -17.57
CA VAL A 56 9.96 -1.60 -18.76
C VAL A 56 10.00 -2.44 -20.03
N ARG A 57 8.82 -2.77 -20.54
CA ARG A 57 8.69 -3.55 -21.78
C ARG A 57 8.98 -2.70 -23.01
#